data_AF-A0A1V5TNR5-F1
#
_entry.id   AF-A0A1V5TNR5-F1
#
_cell.length_a   1.000
_cell.length_b   1.000
_cell.length_c   1.000
_cell.angle_alpha   90.00
_cell.angle_beta   90.00
_cell.angle_gamma   90.00
#
_symmetry.space_group_name_H-M   'P 1'
#
loop_
_entity.id
_entity.type
_entity.pdbx_description
1 polymer ?
#
loop_
_entity_poly.entity_id
_entity_poly.type
_entity_poly.pdbx_seq_one_letter_code
_entity_poly.pdbx_strand_id
1 'polypeptide(L)'
;MKLIVLPNNSFNESKKEDLNKIIFFAEKLLEKNDIPLPEKIYFYNSFEEFIEKVIPEVIGYGFSKEISKEIIKCALNNGTYGTLNYQENSIIEMNFNPFNKGEYSADDFLELLIHESLHLQLSNHMNKDINSIKFKFSKGKFLGNPRIIQLDEGYAEFMTKKILEDPEFYEINKIIKEIKIPFHNLESPSYKKNIDYLDINEFDSAFETLLLSNRDKGFKLFRSVFKEKKGYTSKQILDFAAKELKEII
;
A
#
# COMPACT_ATOMS: atom_id res chain seq x y z
N MET A 1 -17.09 14.42 5.56
CA MET A 1 -15.64 14.43 5.84
C MET A 1 -14.92 14.49 4.49
N LYS A 2 -13.88 15.34 4.29
CA LYS A 2 -13.07 15.27 3.06
C LYS A 2 -12.00 14.22 3.26
N LEU A 3 -12.29 12.99 2.85
CA LEU A 3 -11.38 11.85 3.01
C LEU A 3 -10.12 11.99 2.15
N ILE A 4 -10.24 12.59 0.97
CA ILE A 4 -9.08 12.86 0.11
C ILE A 4 -8.53 14.25 0.36
N VAL A 5 -7.23 14.30 0.63
CA VAL A 5 -6.44 15.52 0.56
C VAL A 5 -5.79 15.56 -0.83
N LEU A 6 -6.42 16.31 -1.73
CA LEU A 6 -5.94 16.53 -3.08
C LEU A 6 -5.10 17.82 -3.16
N PRO A 7 -4.07 17.87 -4.02
CA PRO A 7 -3.39 19.12 -4.37
C PRO A 7 -4.39 20.09 -5.02
N ASN A 8 -4.27 21.37 -4.65
CA ASN A 8 -5.29 22.39 -4.93
C ASN A 8 -5.58 22.63 -6.43
N ASN A 9 -4.63 22.29 -7.34
CA ASN A 9 -4.68 22.74 -8.74
C ASN A 9 -4.77 21.61 -9.79
N SER A 10 -4.85 20.34 -9.39
CA SER A 10 -4.67 19.22 -10.33
C SER A 10 -5.94 18.41 -10.65
N PHE A 11 -6.99 18.56 -9.85
CA PHE A 11 -8.27 17.88 -10.05
C PHE A 11 -9.41 18.89 -10.18
N ASN A 12 -10.11 18.87 -11.32
CA ASN A 12 -11.39 19.56 -11.46
C ASN A 12 -12.49 18.83 -10.65
N GLU A 13 -13.66 19.45 -10.48
CA GLU A 13 -14.73 18.91 -9.63
C GLU A 13 -15.20 17.51 -10.03
N SER A 14 -15.40 17.25 -11.33
CA SER A 14 -15.79 15.92 -11.84
C SER A 14 -14.78 14.83 -11.49
N LYS A 15 -13.48 15.11 -11.55
CA LYS A 15 -12.44 14.14 -11.15
C LYS A 15 -12.47 13.86 -9.65
N LYS A 16 -12.81 14.86 -8.83
CA LYS A 16 -12.98 14.68 -7.38
C LYS A 16 -14.18 13.81 -7.07
N GLU A 17 -15.28 13.98 -7.80
CA GLU A 17 -16.47 13.15 -7.67
C GLU A 17 -16.17 11.68 -8.00
N ASP A 18 -15.43 11.42 -9.07
CA ASP A 18 -15.04 10.08 -9.48
C ASP A 18 -14.13 9.38 -8.46
N LEU A 19 -13.12 10.07 -7.92
CA LEU A 19 -12.30 9.53 -6.83
C LEU A 19 -13.14 9.27 -5.55
N ASN A 20 -14.07 10.16 -5.23
CA ASN A 20 -14.98 9.97 -4.09
C ASN A 20 -15.92 8.78 -4.28
N LYS A 21 -16.34 8.46 -5.51
CA LYS A 21 -17.15 7.26 -5.79
C LYS A 21 -16.35 5.99 -5.48
N ILE A 22 -15.09 5.91 -5.90
CA ILE A 22 -14.23 4.74 -5.63
C ILE A 22 -14.06 4.56 -4.11
N ILE A 23 -13.80 5.66 -3.41
CA ILE A 23 -13.70 5.66 -1.94
C ILE A 23 -14.99 5.21 -1.27
N PHE A 24 -16.14 5.68 -1.73
CA PHE A 24 -17.43 5.26 -1.19
C PHE A 24 -17.63 3.74 -1.35
N PHE A 25 -17.17 3.17 -2.46
CA PHE A 25 -17.18 1.72 -2.64
C PHE A 25 -16.16 1.00 -1.75
N ALA A 26 -14.96 1.55 -1.58
CA ALA A 26 -13.97 1.03 -0.63
C ALA A 26 -14.55 1.00 0.80
N GLU A 27 -15.15 2.11 1.25
CA GLU A 27 -15.79 2.26 2.55
C GLU A 27 -16.86 1.19 2.77
N LYS A 28 -17.79 1.02 1.81
CA LYS A 28 -18.81 -0.03 1.90
C LYS A 28 -18.24 -1.45 2.05
N LEU A 29 -17.23 -1.76 1.24
CA LEU A 29 -16.59 -3.08 1.26
C LEU A 29 -15.85 -3.32 2.59
N LEU A 30 -15.19 -2.28 3.11
CA LEU A 30 -14.44 -2.33 4.37
C LEU A 30 -15.38 -2.39 5.58
N GLU A 31 -16.44 -1.58 5.63
CA GLU A 31 -17.47 -1.58 6.68
C GLU A 31 -18.12 -2.95 6.84
N LYS A 32 -18.47 -3.61 5.73
CA LYS A 32 -19.02 -4.97 5.74
C LYS A 32 -18.10 -6.00 6.40
N ASN A 33 -16.81 -5.70 6.44
CA ASN A 33 -15.76 -6.54 6.99
C ASN A 33 -15.22 -6.04 8.34
N ASP A 34 -15.89 -5.06 8.98
CA ASP A 34 -15.46 -4.42 10.22
C ASP A 34 -14.03 -3.82 10.13
N ILE A 35 -13.67 -3.29 8.95
CA ILE A 35 -12.37 -2.68 8.68
C ILE A 35 -12.55 -1.16 8.65
N PRO A 36 -11.86 -0.39 9.52
CA PRO A 36 -11.95 1.05 9.49
C PRO A 36 -11.23 1.58 8.24
N LEU A 37 -11.86 2.54 7.57
CA LEU A 37 -11.21 3.33 6.54
C LEU A 37 -10.16 4.26 7.20
N PRO A 38 -9.04 4.57 6.53
CA PRO A 38 -8.10 5.58 7.00
C PRO A 38 -8.80 6.93 7.22
N GLU A 39 -8.27 7.75 8.13
CA GLU A 39 -8.78 9.10 8.36
C GLU A 39 -8.57 10.00 7.13
N LYS A 40 -7.48 9.77 6.40
CA LYS A 40 -7.09 10.56 5.24
C LYS A 40 -6.46 9.69 4.16
N ILE A 41 -6.69 10.07 2.92
CA ILE A 41 -5.97 9.58 1.75
C ILE A 41 -5.28 10.79 1.11
N TYR A 42 -3.95 10.83 1.17
CA TYR A 42 -3.14 11.84 0.50
C TYR A 42 -2.83 11.36 -0.91
N PHE A 43 -3.23 12.14 -1.91
CA PHE A 43 -2.99 11.80 -3.31
C PHE A 43 -2.11 12.87 -3.95
N TYR A 44 -0.87 12.54 -4.28
CA TYR A 44 0.12 13.51 -4.75
C TYR A 44 0.25 13.51 -6.28
N ASN A 45 0.52 14.69 -6.85
CA ASN A 45 0.87 14.85 -8.28
C ASN A 45 2.28 15.42 -8.48
N SER A 46 2.98 15.74 -7.39
CA SER A 46 4.37 16.22 -7.43
C SER A 46 5.26 15.16 -6.81
N PHE A 47 6.27 14.71 -7.55
CA PHE A 47 7.28 13.81 -6.99
C PHE A 47 7.96 14.42 -5.77
N GLU A 48 8.21 15.73 -5.76
CA GLU A 48 8.89 16.39 -4.65
C GLU A 48 8.05 16.36 -3.36
N GLU A 49 6.76 16.69 -3.47
CA GLU A 49 5.84 16.66 -2.33
C GLU A 49 5.64 15.24 -1.81
N PHE A 50 5.47 14.28 -2.72
CA PHE A 50 5.34 12.86 -2.41
C PHE A 50 6.60 12.32 -1.71
N ILE A 51 7.78 12.56 -2.29
CA ILE A 51 9.07 12.11 -1.76
C ILE A 51 9.29 12.69 -0.36
N GLU A 52 9.07 13.98 -0.12
CA GLU A 52 9.25 14.54 1.22
C GLU A 52 8.25 13.97 2.25
N LYS A 53 7.05 13.55 1.82
CA LYS A 53 6.08 12.86 2.70
C LYS A 53 6.53 11.44 3.06
N VAL A 54 7.12 10.69 2.12
CA VAL A 54 7.51 9.27 2.29
C VAL A 54 8.92 9.08 2.88
N ILE A 55 9.83 10.04 2.69
CA ILE A 55 11.22 9.96 3.17
C ILE A 55 11.38 9.48 4.63
N PRO A 56 10.60 9.99 5.61
CA PRO A 56 10.78 9.57 7.01
C PRO A 56 10.61 8.07 7.21
N GLU A 57 9.73 7.43 6.44
CA GLU A 57 9.51 5.98 6.47
C GLU A 57 10.76 5.23 5.99
N VAL A 58 11.29 5.59 4.82
CA VAL A 58 12.45 4.92 4.21
C VAL A 58 13.73 5.17 5.01
N ILE A 59 13.85 6.33 5.67
CA ILE A 59 14.88 6.56 6.69
C ILE A 59 14.73 5.56 7.84
N GLY A 60 13.49 5.30 8.27
CA GLY A 60 13.15 4.28 9.26
C GLY A 60 13.64 2.87 8.90
N TYR A 61 13.87 2.58 7.62
CA TYR A 61 14.46 1.31 7.18
C TYR A 61 15.97 1.20 7.47
N GLY A 62 16.63 2.30 7.84
CA GLY A 62 18.06 2.33 8.19
C GLY A 62 18.96 3.03 7.16
N PHE A 63 18.39 3.85 6.28
CA PHE A 63 19.13 4.59 5.24
C PHE A 63 19.32 6.07 5.60
N SER A 64 20.33 6.71 4.98
CA SER A 64 20.47 8.17 5.03
C SER A 64 19.34 8.84 4.24
N LYS A 65 19.10 10.14 4.47
CA LYS A 65 18.11 10.91 3.69
C LYS A 65 18.44 10.91 2.19
N GLU A 66 19.71 10.95 1.81
CA GLU A 66 20.11 10.95 0.39
C GLU A 66 19.83 9.60 -0.28
N ILE A 67 20.23 8.48 0.36
CA ILE A 67 19.93 7.14 -0.17
C ILE A 67 18.42 6.91 -0.25
N SER A 68 17.68 7.31 0.78
CA SER A 68 16.21 7.16 0.83
C SER A 68 15.52 7.88 -0.34
N LYS A 69 15.98 9.07 -0.72
CA LYS A 69 15.47 9.81 -1.87
C LYS A 69 15.65 9.02 -3.18
N GLU A 70 16.83 8.46 -3.39
CA GLU A 70 17.14 7.73 -4.63
C GLU A 70 16.40 6.38 -4.69
N ILE A 71 16.19 5.72 -3.56
CA ILE A 71 15.32 4.52 -3.47
C ILE A 71 13.89 4.85 -3.88
N ILE A 72 13.28 5.91 -3.32
CA ILE A 72 11.88 6.27 -3.62
C ILE A 72 11.72 6.60 -5.11
N LYS A 73 12.65 7.37 -5.68
CA LYS A 73 12.66 7.68 -7.12
C LYS A 73 12.79 6.42 -7.98
N CYS A 74 13.65 5.47 -7.59
CA CYS A 74 13.79 4.20 -8.29
C CYS A 74 12.49 3.41 -8.24
N ALA A 75 11.90 3.23 -7.07
CA ALA A 75 10.66 2.47 -6.89
C ALA A 75 9.49 3.03 -7.71
N LEU A 76 9.38 4.35 -7.84
CA LEU A 76 8.38 5.00 -8.71
C LEU A 76 8.51 4.60 -10.18
N ASN A 77 9.69 4.16 -10.64
CA ASN A 77 9.88 3.66 -12.01
C ASN A 77 9.38 2.23 -12.24
N ASN A 78 9.00 1.51 -11.18
CA ASN A 78 8.53 0.13 -11.26
C ASN A 78 7.02 -0.02 -11.15
N GLY A 79 6.27 1.10 -11.10
CA GLY A 79 4.81 1.05 -11.09
C GLY A 79 4.21 2.11 -10.18
N THR A 80 3.04 1.77 -9.67
CA THR A 80 2.34 2.53 -8.65
C THR A 80 3.06 2.40 -7.31
N TYR A 81 3.13 3.48 -6.54
CA TYR A 81 3.64 3.46 -5.18
C TYR A 81 2.62 4.05 -4.21
N GLY A 82 2.09 3.18 -3.35
CA GLY A 82 1.29 3.52 -2.18
C GLY A 82 2.00 3.10 -0.90
N THR A 83 1.80 3.87 0.16
CA THR A 83 2.24 3.53 1.52
C THR A 83 1.26 4.11 2.53
N LEU A 84 1.53 3.94 3.82
CA LEU A 84 0.74 4.44 4.92
C LEU A 84 1.57 5.32 5.86
N ASN A 85 0.90 6.27 6.49
CA ASN A 85 1.39 6.99 7.65
C ASN A 85 0.52 6.62 8.84
N TYR A 86 1.08 5.76 9.70
CA TYR A 86 0.43 5.24 10.90
C TYR A 86 0.05 6.35 11.89
N GLN A 87 0.91 7.35 12.08
CA GLN A 87 0.67 8.45 13.04
C GLN A 87 -0.52 9.32 12.65
N GLU A 88 -0.75 9.49 11.35
CA GLU A 88 -1.88 10.23 10.81
C GLU A 88 -3.06 9.31 10.41
N ASN A 89 -2.95 8.00 10.67
CA ASN A 89 -3.90 6.97 10.24
C ASN A 89 -4.33 7.16 8.78
N SER A 90 -3.35 7.32 7.88
CA SER A 90 -3.59 7.79 6.52
C SER A 90 -2.88 6.94 5.47
N ILE A 91 -3.46 6.87 4.27
CA ILE A 91 -2.80 6.33 3.07
C ILE A 91 -2.13 7.49 2.32
N ILE A 92 -0.96 7.23 1.75
CA ILE A 92 -0.21 8.14 0.89
C ILE A 92 -0.03 7.44 -0.46
N GLU A 93 -0.53 8.09 -1.51
CA GLU A 93 -0.52 7.54 -2.87
C GLU A 93 0.01 8.58 -3.85
N MET A 94 0.79 8.12 -4.83
CA MET A 94 1.23 8.95 -5.95
C MET A 94 0.33 8.70 -7.16
N ASN A 95 -0.17 9.78 -7.79
CA ASN A 95 -0.81 9.72 -9.10
C ASN A 95 0.21 9.52 -10.23
N PHE A 96 1.01 8.47 -10.14
CA PHE A 96 2.07 8.15 -11.08
C PHE A 96 2.19 6.63 -11.26
N ASN A 97 2.26 6.20 -12.52
CA ASN A 97 2.53 4.85 -12.96
C ASN A 97 3.19 4.96 -14.34
N PRO A 98 4.46 4.56 -14.48
CA PRO A 98 5.23 4.74 -15.72
C PRO A 98 4.75 3.84 -16.87
N PHE A 99 3.88 2.85 -16.60
CA PHE A 99 3.36 1.92 -17.62
C PHE A 99 2.00 2.35 -18.16
N ASN A 100 1.27 3.20 -17.46
CA ASN A 100 -0.07 3.65 -17.86
C ASN A 100 0.00 4.88 -18.76
N LYS A 101 -0.47 4.75 -20.00
CA LYS A 101 -0.45 5.82 -21.03
C LYS A 101 -1.76 6.60 -21.08
N GLY A 102 -2.22 7.13 -19.95
CA GLY A 102 -3.23 8.19 -19.93
C GLY A 102 -4.32 8.09 -18.85
N GLU A 103 -4.56 6.91 -18.29
CA GLU A 103 -5.57 6.71 -17.24
C GLU A 103 -5.01 5.77 -16.17
N TYR A 104 -5.19 6.12 -14.91
CA TYR A 104 -4.89 5.27 -13.76
C TYR A 104 -6.08 4.33 -13.54
N SER A 105 -5.83 3.07 -13.19
CA SER A 105 -6.90 2.07 -13.12
C SER A 105 -7.73 2.26 -11.85
N ALA A 106 -9.05 2.37 -12.00
CA ALA A 106 -9.96 2.59 -10.88
C ALA A 106 -10.11 1.34 -9.99
N ASP A 107 -9.96 0.15 -10.57
CA ASP A 107 -9.88 -1.11 -9.84
C ASP A 107 -8.55 -1.23 -9.08
N ASP A 108 -7.41 -0.90 -9.70
CA ASP A 108 -6.11 -0.86 -8.99
C ASP A 108 -6.16 0.12 -7.81
N PHE A 109 -6.79 1.30 -7.99
CA PHE A 109 -6.94 2.27 -6.90
C PHE A 109 -7.78 1.70 -5.75
N LEU A 110 -8.90 1.05 -6.07
CA LEU A 110 -9.75 0.42 -5.05
C LEU A 110 -9.01 -0.69 -4.31
N GLU A 111 -8.30 -1.55 -5.04
CA GLU A 111 -7.50 -2.64 -4.48
C GLU A 111 -6.46 -2.10 -3.50
N LEU A 112 -5.75 -1.04 -3.90
CA LEU A 112 -4.77 -0.35 -3.06
C LEU A 112 -5.41 0.23 -1.80
N LEU A 113 -6.55 0.91 -1.91
CA LEU A 113 -7.24 1.47 -0.74
C LEU A 113 -7.63 0.39 0.26
N ILE A 114 -8.13 -0.75 -0.21
CA ILE A 114 -8.48 -1.89 0.64
C ILE A 114 -7.22 -2.48 1.29
N HIS A 115 -6.18 -2.72 0.50
CA HIS A 115 -4.92 -3.32 0.93
C HIS A 115 -4.22 -2.50 2.01
N GLU A 116 -4.05 -1.20 1.80
CA GLU A 116 -3.41 -0.32 2.77
C GLU A 116 -4.28 -0.09 4.02
N SER A 117 -5.61 -0.11 3.88
CA SER A 117 -6.51 -0.08 5.05
C SER A 117 -6.34 -1.29 5.95
N LEU A 118 -6.06 -2.47 5.38
CA LEU A 118 -5.78 -3.70 6.13
C LEU A 118 -4.46 -3.59 6.91
N HIS A 119 -3.40 -3.03 6.31
CA HIS A 119 -2.15 -2.76 7.02
C HIS A 119 -2.35 -1.82 8.21
N LEU A 120 -3.14 -0.75 8.03
CA LEU A 120 -3.52 0.17 9.12
C LEU A 120 -4.33 -0.55 10.20
N GLN A 121 -5.31 -1.37 9.83
CA GLN A 121 -6.10 -2.14 10.78
C GLN A 121 -5.22 -3.07 11.62
N LEU A 122 -4.28 -3.78 11.00
CA LEU A 122 -3.35 -4.66 11.71
C LEU A 122 -2.45 -3.88 12.66
N SER A 123 -1.90 -2.76 12.21
CA SER A 123 -1.05 -1.88 13.02
C SER A 123 -1.81 -1.29 14.22
N ASN A 124 -3.05 -0.85 14.00
CA ASN A 124 -3.94 -0.34 15.06
C ASN A 124 -4.29 -1.45 16.06
N HIS A 125 -4.63 -2.65 15.59
CA HIS A 125 -4.92 -3.78 16.46
C HIS A 125 -3.69 -4.22 17.29
N MET A 126 -2.50 -4.08 16.72
CA MET A 126 -1.23 -4.36 17.40
C MET A 126 -0.78 -3.23 18.33
N ASN A 127 -1.37 -2.03 18.23
CA ASN A 127 -0.87 -0.78 18.82
C ASN A 127 0.63 -0.55 18.53
N LYS A 128 1.06 -0.88 17.31
CA LYS A 128 2.45 -0.75 16.83
C LYS A 128 2.45 -0.42 15.34
N ASP A 129 3.37 0.44 14.90
CA ASP A 129 3.62 0.71 13.48
C ASP A 129 4.37 -0.47 12.84
N ILE A 130 3.63 -1.46 12.32
CA ILE A 130 4.21 -2.67 11.72
C ILE A 130 5.02 -2.32 10.46
N ASN A 131 4.58 -1.32 9.70
CA ASN A 131 5.24 -0.87 8.48
C ASN A 131 6.68 -0.40 8.77
N SER A 132 6.88 0.34 9.86
CA SER A 132 8.22 0.78 10.31
C SER A 132 9.12 -0.33 10.85
N ILE A 133 8.55 -1.50 11.18
CA ILE A 133 9.25 -2.63 11.81
C ILE A 133 9.63 -3.68 10.76
N LYS A 134 8.79 -3.91 9.74
CA LYS A 134 8.95 -5.02 8.79
C LYS A 134 10.23 -4.90 7.95
N PHE A 135 10.67 -3.67 7.68
CA PHE A 135 11.87 -3.38 6.89
C PHE A 135 12.99 -2.77 7.74
N LYS A 136 14.13 -3.47 7.80
CA LYS A 136 15.38 -2.98 8.39
C LYS A 136 16.56 -3.42 7.54
N PHE A 137 17.48 -2.50 7.26
CA PHE A 137 18.63 -2.71 6.42
C PHE A 137 19.90 -2.10 7.04
N SER A 138 21.05 -2.69 6.71
CA SER A 138 22.37 -2.14 6.99
C SER A 138 23.27 -2.39 5.79
N LYS A 139 23.85 -1.32 5.25
CA LYS A 139 24.69 -1.38 4.05
C LYS A 139 24.03 -2.14 2.88
N GLY A 140 22.74 -1.90 2.66
CA GLY A 140 21.94 -2.55 1.61
C GLY A 140 21.49 -3.99 1.93
N LYS A 141 21.98 -4.59 3.02
CA LYS A 141 21.60 -5.95 3.42
C LYS A 141 20.40 -5.93 4.35
N PHE A 142 19.42 -6.77 4.07
CA PHE A 142 18.25 -6.95 4.92
C PHE A 142 18.63 -7.56 6.28
N LEU A 143 18.18 -6.92 7.35
CA LEU A 143 18.35 -7.34 8.75
C LEU A 143 17.01 -7.59 9.46
N GLY A 144 15.89 -7.27 8.81
CA GLY A 144 14.56 -7.48 9.37
C GLY A 144 14.19 -8.97 9.48
N ASN A 145 12.99 -9.24 9.99
CA ASN A 145 12.47 -10.60 10.05
C ASN A 145 11.50 -10.85 8.88
N PRO A 146 11.83 -11.74 7.91
CA PRO A 146 10.95 -12.03 6.78
C PRO A 146 9.56 -12.50 7.20
N ARG A 147 9.43 -13.10 8.40
CA ARG A 147 8.15 -13.57 8.93
C ARG A 147 7.18 -12.42 9.22
N ILE A 148 7.68 -11.24 9.60
CA ILE A 148 6.84 -10.05 9.79
C ILE A 148 6.23 -9.63 8.44
N ILE A 149 7.05 -9.58 7.38
CA ILE A 149 6.58 -9.30 6.01
C ILE A 149 5.53 -10.34 5.59
N GLN A 150 5.78 -11.63 5.83
CA GLN A 150 4.80 -12.69 5.51
C GLN A 150 3.47 -12.52 6.22
N LEU A 151 3.47 -12.06 7.48
CA LEU A 151 2.25 -11.90 8.26
C LEU A 151 1.50 -10.64 7.86
N ASP A 152 2.20 -9.52 7.69
CA ASP A 152 1.62 -8.22 7.32
C ASP A 152 1.10 -8.23 5.88
N GLU A 153 1.99 -8.44 4.90
CA GLU A 153 1.65 -8.47 3.47
C GLU A 153 0.75 -9.64 3.12
N GLY A 154 0.96 -10.80 3.77
CA GLY A 154 0.13 -11.97 3.56
C GLY A 154 -1.29 -11.80 4.06
N TYR A 155 -1.47 -11.10 5.20
CA TYR A 155 -2.78 -10.75 5.74
C TYR A 155 -3.51 -9.80 4.81
N ALA A 156 -2.87 -8.70 4.44
CA ALA A 156 -3.44 -7.68 3.57
C ALA A 156 -3.82 -8.29 2.21
N GLU A 157 -2.89 -8.96 1.52
CA GLU A 157 -3.14 -9.60 0.22
C GLU A 157 -4.29 -10.63 0.29
N PHE A 158 -4.33 -11.44 1.36
CA PHE A 158 -5.37 -12.46 1.52
C PHE A 158 -6.74 -11.83 1.72
N MET A 159 -6.83 -10.84 2.61
CA MET A 159 -8.08 -10.16 2.91
C MET A 159 -8.57 -9.31 1.75
N THR A 160 -7.68 -8.60 1.05
CA THR A 160 -8.02 -7.85 -0.16
C THR A 160 -8.70 -8.77 -1.18
N LYS A 161 -8.08 -9.92 -1.51
CA LYS A 161 -8.71 -10.88 -2.42
C LYS A 161 -10.04 -11.43 -1.92
N LYS A 162 -10.17 -11.67 -0.60
CA LYS A 162 -11.43 -12.16 -0.01
C LYS A 162 -12.56 -11.12 -0.11
N ILE A 163 -12.25 -9.85 0.11
CA ILE A 163 -13.20 -8.75 0.00
C ILE A 163 -13.64 -8.56 -1.46
N LEU A 164 -12.70 -8.66 -2.40
CA LEU A 164 -12.97 -8.54 -3.83
C LEU A 164 -13.64 -9.81 -4.43
N GLU A 165 -13.70 -10.93 -3.69
CA GLU A 165 -14.49 -12.11 -4.07
C GLU A 165 -15.99 -11.97 -3.69
N ASP A 166 -16.37 -10.93 -2.94
CA ASP A 166 -17.75 -10.72 -2.52
C ASP A 166 -18.69 -10.57 -3.73
N PRO A 167 -19.84 -11.27 -3.80
CA PRO A 167 -20.80 -11.10 -4.90
C PRO A 167 -21.28 -9.66 -5.09
N GLU A 168 -21.34 -8.85 -4.02
CA GLU A 168 -21.67 -7.44 -4.09
C GLU A 168 -20.56 -6.63 -4.80
N PHE A 169 -19.30 -7.06 -4.68
CA PHE A 169 -18.20 -6.48 -5.43
C PHE A 169 -18.40 -6.63 -6.93
N TYR A 170 -19.02 -7.70 -7.41
CA TYR A 170 -19.26 -7.86 -8.85
C TYR A 170 -20.08 -6.70 -9.46
N GLU A 171 -21.10 -6.22 -8.75
CA GLU A 171 -21.90 -5.08 -9.22
C GLU A 171 -21.16 -3.75 -9.04
N ILE A 172 -20.41 -3.59 -7.95
CA ILE A 172 -19.54 -2.43 -7.74
C ILE A 172 -18.48 -2.32 -8.85
N ASN A 173 -17.85 -3.44 -9.20
CA ASN A 173 -16.77 -3.52 -10.18
C ASN A 173 -17.23 -3.10 -11.58
N LYS A 174 -18.48 -3.41 -11.96
CA LYS A 174 -19.05 -2.93 -13.23
C LYS A 174 -19.07 -1.39 -13.28
N ILE A 175 -19.43 -0.74 -12.17
CA ILE A 175 -19.49 0.72 -12.08
C ILE A 175 -18.09 1.31 -12.03
N ILE A 176 -17.20 0.76 -11.21
CA ILE A 176 -15.84 1.28 -11.01
C ILE A 176 -15.02 1.22 -12.31
N LYS A 177 -15.19 0.19 -13.14
CA LYS A 177 -14.50 0.08 -14.43
C LYS A 177 -14.86 1.17 -15.44
N GLU A 178 -15.98 1.86 -15.25
CA GLU A 178 -16.37 2.99 -16.08
C GLU A 178 -15.74 4.31 -15.60
N ILE A 179 -15.19 4.33 -14.37
CA ILE A 179 -14.57 5.50 -13.79
C ILE A 179 -13.17 5.68 -14.36
N LYS A 180 -12.91 6.87 -14.93
CA LYS A 180 -11.60 7.23 -15.48
C LYS A 180 -10.85 8.09 -14.48
N ILE A 181 -9.79 7.55 -13.89
CA ILE A 181 -8.88 8.35 -13.08
C ILE A 181 -7.88 9.00 -14.03
N PRO A 182 -7.90 10.33 -14.18
CA PRO A 182 -6.97 11.03 -15.05
C PRO A 182 -5.56 10.92 -14.48
N PHE A 183 -4.66 10.47 -15.34
CA PHE A 183 -3.25 10.38 -15.01
C PHE A 183 -2.56 11.73 -15.14
N HIS A 184 -1.58 12.02 -14.28
CA HIS A 184 -0.67 13.12 -14.54
C HIS A 184 0.48 12.63 -15.40
N ASN A 185 0.52 13.06 -16.67
CA ASN A 185 1.66 12.78 -17.54
C ASN A 185 2.91 13.46 -16.98
N LEU A 186 3.70 12.71 -16.22
CA LEU A 186 4.99 13.10 -15.71
C LEU A 186 6.05 12.22 -16.38
N GLU A 187 7.21 12.80 -16.65
CA GLU A 187 8.36 11.99 -16.98
C GLU A 187 8.82 11.23 -15.74
N SER A 188 9.18 9.96 -15.92
CA SER A 188 9.82 9.13 -14.90
C SER A 188 10.94 9.88 -14.16
N PRO A 189 10.99 9.83 -12.82
CA PRO A 189 12.01 10.55 -12.06
C PRO A 189 13.39 9.94 -12.32
N SER A 190 14.36 10.80 -12.63
CA SER A 190 15.77 10.38 -12.71
C SER A 190 16.37 10.18 -11.31
N TYR A 191 17.23 9.17 -11.17
CA TYR A 191 17.91 8.86 -9.92
C TYR A 191 19.37 8.44 -10.14
N LYS A 192 20.19 8.55 -9.09
CA LYS A 192 21.57 8.08 -9.07
C LYS A 192 21.58 6.56 -8.90
N LYS A 193 22.07 5.82 -9.90
CA LYS A 193 22.20 4.35 -9.82
C LYS A 193 23.14 3.88 -8.71
N ASN A 194 24.21 4.63 -8.45
CA ASN A 194 25.19 4.31 -7.43
C ASN A 194 25.28 5.48 -6.44
N ILE A 195 25.13 5.17 -5.15
CA ILE A 195 25.27 6.13 -4.06
C ILE A 195 25.89 5.45 -2.84
N ASP A 196 26.97 6.03 -2.33
CA ASP A 196 27.80 5.48 -1.24
C ASP A 196 28.17 4.00 -1.48
N TYR A 197 27.60 3.10 -0.69
CA TYR A 197 27.85 1.65 -0.72
C TYR A 197 26.75 0.87 -1.47
N LEU A 198 25.79 1.57 -2.08
CA LEU A 198 24.56 0.97 -2.61
C LEU A 198 24.43 1.17 -4.12
N ASP A 199 24.27 0.07 -4.85
CA ASP A 199 23.66 0.08 -6.18
C ASP A 199 22.13 0.03 -5.98
N ILE A 200 21.45 1.08 -6.44
CA ILE A 200 20.01 1.27 -6.26
C ILE A 200 19.22 0.23 -7.05
N ASN A 201 19.68 -0.16 -8.24
CA ASN A 201 18.97 -1.14 -9.07
C ASN A 201 19.07 -2.54 -8.47
N GLU A 202 20.26 -2.92 -8.00
CA GLU A 202 20.45 -4.21 -7.32
C GLU A 202 19.65 -4.28 -6.02
N PHE A 203 19.64 -3.19 -5.24
CA PHE A 203 18.85 -3.08 -4.02
C PHE A 203 17.36 -3.23 -4.30
N ASP A 204 16.84 -2.47 -5.25
CA ASP A 204 15.43 -2.41 -5.58
C ASP A 204 14.90 -3.77 -6.08
N SER A 205 15.65 -4.43 -6.98
CA SER A 205 15.31 -5.80 -7.41
C SER A 205 15.34 -6.82 -6.26
N ALA A 206 16.31 -6.70 -5.34
CA ALA A 206 16.38 -7.55 -4.16
C ALA A 206 15.23 -7.27 -3.17
N PHE A 207 14.84 -6.00 -3.03
CA PHE A 207 13.73 -5.55 -2.19
C PHE A 207 12.40 -6.10 -2.71
N GLU A 208 12.12 -5.95 -4.01
CA GLU A 208 10.92 -6.51 -4.64
C GLU A 208 10.86 -8.04 -4.48
N THR A 209 11.98 -8.72 -4.72
CA THR A 209 12.06 -10.18 -4.53
C THR A 209 11.76 -10.58 -3.08
N LEU A 210 12.31 -9.84 -2.11
CA LEU A 210 12.04 -10.05 -0.69
C LEU A 210 10.55 -9.83 -0.38
N LEU A 211 9.96 -8.74 -0.86
CA LEU A 211 8.57 -8.38 -0.63
C LEU A 211 7.62 -9.43 -1.24
N LEU A 212 7.69 -9.64 -2.56
CA LEU A 212 6.79 -10.53 -3.29
C LEU A 212 6.87 -11.97 -2.80
N SER A 213 8.09 -12.49 -2.58
CA SER A 213 8.25 -13.87 -2.13
C SER A 213 7.69 -14.10 -0.72
N ASN A 214 7.77 -13.11 0.17
CA ASN A 214 7.21 -13.21 1.51
C ASN A 214 5.70 -12.94 1.53
N ARG A 215 5.20 -11.98 0.75
CA ARG A 215 3.76 -11.80 0.53
C ARG A 215 3.10 -13.09 0.05
N ASP A 216 3.65 -13.73 -0.98
CA ASP A 216 3.06 -14.95 -1.54
C ASP A 216 3.10 -16.14 -0.56
N LYS A 217 4.16 -16.26 0.24
CA LYS A 217 4.23 -17.24 1.35
C LYS A 217 3.18 -16.93 2.41
N GLY A 218 3.03 -15.66 2.77
CA GLY A 218 2.01 -15.15 3.67
C GLY A 218 0.61 -15.48 3.19
N PHE A 219 0.28 -15.09 1.96
CA PHE A 219 -0.99 -15.40 1.32
C PHE A 219 -1.28 -16.90 1.35
N LYS A 220 -0.30 -17.75 1.03
CA LYS A 220 -0.46 -19.22 1.12
C LYS A 220 -0.71 -19.68 2.55
N LEU A 221 -0.06 -19.09 3.56
CA LEU A 221 -0.31 -19.37 4.97
C LEU A 221 -1.76 -19.04 5.32
N PHE A 222 -2.19 -17.79 5.14
CA PHE A 222 -3.56 -17.37 5.44
C PHE A 222 -4.56 -18.22 4.67
N ARG A 223 -4.34 -18.41 3.37
CA ARG A 223 -5.14 -19.34 2.57
C ARG A 223 -5.12 -20.75 3.14
N SER A 224 -4.03 -21.31 3.65
CA SER A 224 -4.05 -22.67 4.22
C SER A 224 -4.81 -22.75 5.55
N VAL A 225 -4.64 -21.76 6.42
CA VAL A 225 -5.33 -21.65 7.71
C VAL A 225 -6.83 -21.46 7.50
N PHE A 226 -7.21 -20.70 6.47
CA PHE A 226 -8.58 -20.29 6.18
C PHE A 226 -9.16 -20.94 4.90
N LYS A 227 -8.53 -22.02 4.42
CA LYS A 227 -8.67 -22.64 3.07
C LYS A 227 -9.98 -22.41 2.38
N GLU A 228 -11.08 -22.86 2.97
CA GLU A 228 -12.38 -22.87 2.29
C GLU A 228 -13.54 -22.81 3.29
N LYS A 229 -13.36 -22.16 4.44
CA LYS A 229 -14.38 -22.17 5.51
C LYS A 229 -15.35 -20.98 5.38
N LYS A 230 -16.61 -21.29 5.03
CA LYS A 230 -17.76 -20.38 5.22
C LYS A 230 -17.95 -20.13 6.73
N GLY A 231 -17.58 -18.95 7.23
CA GLY A 231 -17.90 -18.54 8.61
C GLY A 231 -16.75 -18.02 9.47
N TYR A 232 -15.52 -17.91 8.94
CA TYR A 232 -14.51 -17.10 9.63
C TYR A 232 -14.74 -15.62 9.36
N THR A 233 -14.76 -14.80 10.41
CA THR A 233 -14.91 -13.35 10.29
C THR A 233 -13.55 -12.70 10.03
N SER A 234 -13.57 -11.52 9.39
CA SER A 234 -12.38 -10.68 9.18
C SER A 234 -11.61 -10.45 10.48
N LYS A 235 -12.33 -10.32 11.61
CA LYS A 235 -11.78 -10.24 12.96
C LYS A 235 -10.92 -11.45 13.34
N GLN A 236 -11.36 -12.68 13.06
CA GLN A 236 -10.58 -13.86 13.42
C GLN A 236 -9.27 -13.97 12.62
N ILE A 237 -9.28 -13.49 11.38
CA ILE A 237 -8.10 -13.47 10.52
C ILE A 237 -7.11 -12.42 11.02
N LEU A 238 -7.61 -11.23 11.39
CA LEU A 238 -6.85 -10.18 12.07
C LEU A 238 -6.25 -10.67 13.39
N ASP A 239 -7.05 -11.30 14.25
CA ASP A 239 -6.62 -11.82 15.55
C ASP A 239 -5.50 -12.87 15.39
N PHE A 240 -5.59 -13.72 14.36
CA PHE A 240 -4.52 -14.66 14.01
C PHE A 240 -3.24 -13.94 13.60
N ALA A 241 -3.31 -13.00 12.66
CA ALA A 241 -2.15 -12.21 12.22
C ALA A 241 -1.48 -11.51 13.40
N ALA A 242 -2.28 -10.86 14.25
CA ALA A 242 -1.81 -10.12 15.42
C ALA A 242 -1.17 -11.04 16.47
N LYS A 243 -1.76 -12.21 16.73
CA LYS A 243 -1.17 -13.18 17.66
C LYS A 243 0.21 -13.64 17.18
N GLU A 244 0.31 -14.03 15.92
CA GLU A 244 1.58 -14.49 15.33
C GLU A 244 2.64 -13.38 15.33
N LEU A 245 2.25 -12.13 15.07
CA LEU A 245 3.17 -10.98 15.14
C LEU A 245 3.64 -10.69 16.57
N LYS A 246 2.78 -10.83 17.59
CA LYS A 246 3.15 -10.62 19.01
C LYS A 246 4.21 -11.60 19.50
N GLU A 247 4.28 -12.80 18.92
CA GLU A 247 5.31 -13.79 19.25
C GLU A 247 6.68 -13.40 18.66
N ILE A 248 6.72 -12.45 17.72
CA ILE A 248 7.93 -12.03 16.98
C ILE A 248 8.43 -10.64 17.41
N ILE A 249 7.53 -9.71 17.77
CA ILE A 249 7.82 -8.28 18.03
C ILE A 249 7.69 -7.89 19.50
#